data_AF-A0A8J4YT56-F1
#
_entry.id   AF-A0A8J4YT56-F1
#
_cell.length_a   1.000
_cell.length_b   1.000
_cell.length_c   1.000
_cell.angle_alpha   90.00
_cell.angle_beta   90.00
_cell.angle_gamma   90.00
#
_symmetry.space_group_name_H-M   'P 1'
#
loop_
_entity.id
_entity.type
_entity.pdbx_description
1 polymer ?
#
loop_
_entity_poly.entity_id
_entity_poly.type
_entity_poly.pdbx_seq_one_letter_code
_entity_poly.pdbx_strand_id
1 'polypeptide(L)'
;MDQDKVAKMYSELRRESMATGSIPITVRHIESMIRMAEAHARIHLRDYVHEDDVNMAIRVMLESFIDTQKFSVTRTMKKNFARYLTYKRDNNELLIFLLRQLIHEQTAYMRSRYGPDHDVVQVPDKDLLDRARQINIMNLQPFFESEIFKCNNFTHDPLRRYIVQTF
;
A
#
# COMPACT_ATOMS: atom_id res chain seq x y z
N MET A 1 -16.34 1.08 20.02
CA MET A 1 -16.40 1.43 18.58
C MET A 1 -16.31 2.94 18.46
N ASP A 2 -15.33 3.45 17.72
CA ASP A 2 -15.22 4.89 17.47
C ASP A 2 -16.28 5.30 16.43
N GLN A 3 -17.51 5.53 16.89
CA GLN A 3 -18.68 5.84 16.05
C GLN A 3 -18.45 7.10 15.20
N ASP A 4 -17.67 8.05 15.72
CA ASP A 4 -17.36 9.30 15.05
C ASP A 4 -16.51 9.09 13.80
N LYS A 5 -15.61 8.09 13.81
CA LYS A 5 -14.75 7.78 12.67
C LYS A 5 -15.56 7.27 11.47
N VAL A 6 -16.51 6.38 11.73
CA VAL A 6 -17.42 5.83 10.71
C VAL A 6 -18.33 6.93 10.15
N ALA A 7 -18.88 7.80 11.02
CA ALA A 7 -19.73 8.91 10.61
C ALA A 7 -19.01 9.93 9.73
N LYS A 8 -17.75 10.25 10.06
CA LYS A 8 -16.88 11.13 9.26
C LYS A 8 -16.61 10.53 7.87
N MET A 9 -16.20 9.27 7.81
CA MET A 9 -15.95 8.58 6.54
C MET A 9 -17.22 8.52 5.67
N TYR A 10 -18.37 8.18 6.25
CA TYR A 10 -19.65 8.15 5.52
C TYR A 10 -20.02 9.51 4.94
N SER A 11 -19.85 10.58 5.72
CA SER A 11 -20.13 11.95 5.29
C SER A 11 -19.23 12.37 4.14
N GLU A 12 -17.92 12.08 4.24
CA GLU A 12 -16.94 12.34 3.17
C GLU A 12 -17.29 11.57 1.89
N LEU A 13 -17.55 10.27 2.00
CA LEU A 13 -17.84 9.41 0.85
C LEU A 13 -19.17 9.75 0.18
N ARG A 14 -20.20 10.08 0.98
CA ARG A 14 -21.51 10.50 0.45
C ARG A 14 -21.39 11.79 -0.35
N ARG A 15 -20.66 12.78 0.16
CA ARG A 15 -20.42 14.05 -0.53
C ARG A 15 -19.69 13.82 -1.86
N GLU A 16 -18.63 13.02 -1.85
CA GLU A 16 -17.84 12.75 -3.06
C GLU A 16 -18.64 11.96 -4.11
N SER A 17 -19.41 10.96 -3.68
CA SER A 17 -20.25 10.16 -4.57
C SER A 17 -21.34 11.00 -5.23
N MET A 18 -21.97 11.92 -4.47
CA MET A 18 -22.98 12.83 -5.02
C MET A 18 -22.38 13.85 -5.99
N ALA A 19 -21.21 14.41 -5.67
CA ALA A 19 -20.52 15.35 -6.54
C ALA A 19 -20.18 14.74 -7.91
N THR A 20 -19.89 13.43 -7.95
CA THR A 20 -19.44 12.76 -9.16
C THR A 20 -20.57 12.10 -9.98
N GLY A 21 -21.82 12.18 -9.50
CA GLY A 21 -22.96 11.50 -10.14
C GLY A 21 -22.85 9.96 -10.09
N SER A 22 -22.13 9.46 -9.09
CA SER A 22 -21.96 8.04 -8.78
C SER A 22 -23.11 7.51 -7.92
N ILE A 23 -23.27 6.19 -7.86
CA ILE A 23 -24.28 5.56 -7.00
C ILE A 23 -23.97 5.90 -5.53
N PRO A 24 -24.90 6.55 -4.80
CA PRO A 24 -24.63 7.04 -3.45
C PRO A 24 -24.42 5.89 -2.45
N ILE A 25 -23.52 6.08 -1.50
CA ILE A 25 -23.39 5.17 -0.36
C ILE A 25 -24.67 5.15 0.48
N THR A 26 -25.13 3.96 0.82
CA THR A 26 -26.35 3.74 1.62
C THR A 26 -26.00 3.25 3.03
N VAL A 27 -26.97 3.28 3.94
CA VAL A 27 -26.84 2.73 5.29
C VAL A 27 -26.48 1.24 5.28
N ARG A 28 -26.89 0.49 4.25
CA ARG A 28 -26.54 -0.93 4.08
C ARG A 28 -25.02 -1.16 3.97
N HIS A 29 -24.27 -0.22 3.39
CA HIS A 29 -22.81 -0.33 3.33
C HIS A 29 -22.17 -0.15 4.70
N ILE A 30 -22.75 0.69 5.57
CA ILE A 30 -22.30 0.84 6.97
C ILE A 30 -22.57 -0.44 7.75
N GLU A 31 -23.76 -1.03 7.62
CA GLU A 31 -24.09 -2.31 8.27
C GLU A 31 -23.14 -3.43 7.83
N SER A 32 -22.85 -3.53 6.53
CA SER A 32 -21.88 -4.49 6.02
C SER A 32 -20.47 -4.24 6.56
N MET A 33 -20.06 -2.99 6.72
CA MET A 33 -18.78 -2.63 7.32
C MET A 33 -18.69 -3.05 8.79
N ILE A 34 -19.75 -2.85 9.58
CA ILE A 34 -19.82 -3.29 10.98
C ILE A 34 -19.68 -4.82 11.04
N ARG A 35 -20.42 -5.55 10.21
CA ARG A 35 -20.29 -7.02 10.10
C ARG A 35 -18.88 -7.47 9.75
N MET A 36 -18.20 -6.77 8.83
CA MET A 36 -16.80 -7.09 8.49
C MET A 36 -15.84 -6.84 9.65
N ALA A 37 -16.04 -5.77 10.43
CA ALA A 37 -15.21 -5.50 11.61
C ALA A 37 -15.39 -6.57 12.69
N GLU A 38 -16.62 -7.00 12.94
CA GLU A 38 -16.92 -8.11 13.86
C GLU A 38 -16.33 -9.44 13.37
N ALA A 39 -16.43 -9.73 12.07
CA ALA A 39 -15.83 -10.93 11.48
C ALA A 39 -14.29 -10.94 11.65
N HIS A 40 -13.65 -9.78 11.47
CA HIS A 40 -12.21 -9.64 11.66
C HIS A 40 -11.80 -9.87 13.12
N ALA A 41 -12.57 -9.37 14.09
CA ALA A 41 -12.34 -9.65 15.52
C ALA A 41 -12.47 -11.16 15.83
N ARG A 42 -13.50 -11.83 15.29
CA ARG A 42 -13.74 -13.27 15.48
C ARG A 42 -12.63 -14.15 14.92
N ILE A 43 -12.06 -13.79 13.77
CA ILE A 43 -10.90 -14.51 13.19
C ILE A 43 -9.70 -14.46 14.15
N HIS A 44 -9.54 -13.37 14.89
CA HIS A 44 -8.50 -13.21 15.91
C HIS A 44 -8.91 -13.76 17.29
N LEU A 45 -10.02 -14.49 17.37
CA LEU A 45 -10.58 -15.02 18.63
C LEU A 45 -10.84 -13.94 19.69
N ARG A 46 -11.17 -12.72 19.25
CA ARG A 46 -11.50 -11.58 20.14
C ARG A 46 -13.00 -11.36 20.18
N ASP A 47 -13.51 -11.11 21.39
CA ASP A 47 -14.92 -10.78 21.63
C ASP A 47 -15.24 -9.30 21.37
N TYR A 48 -14.21 -8.44 21.39
CA TYR A 48 -14.34 -6.99 21.24
C TYR A 48 -13.66 -6.48 19.98
N VAL A 49 -14.38 -5.62 19.26
CA VAL A 49 -13.90 -4.93 18.06
C VAL A 49 -12.94 -3.80 18.47
N HIS A 50 -11.71 -3.86 17.97
CA HIS A 50 -10.70 -2.82 18.15
C HIS A 50 -10.68 -1.86 16.95
N GLU A 51 -9.97 -0.74 17.09
CA GLU A 51 -9.83 0.24 16.01
C GLU A 51 -9.20 -0.36 14.75
N ASP A 52 -8.27 -1.30 14.91
CA ASP A 52 -7.64 -2.02 13.81
C ASP A 52 -8.63 -2.78 12.92
N ASP A 53 -9.67 -3.36 13.53
CA ASP A 53 -10.70 -4.14 12.83
C ASP A 53 -11.60 -3.20 12.02
N VAL A 54 -11.92 -2.05 12.59
CA VAL A 54 -12.69 -1.00 11.90
C VAL A 54 -11.89 -0.43 10.73
N ASN A 55 -10.60 -0.16 10.92
CA ASN A 55 -9.73 0.34 9.85
C ASN A 55 -9.63 -0.66 8.69
N MET A 56 -9.53 -1.97 9.00
CA MET A 56 -9.54 -3.02 8.00
C MET A 56 -10.88 -3.09 7.26
N ALA A 57 -12.00 -3.05 7.99
CA ALA A 57 -13.34 -3.07 7.40
C ALA A 57 -13.60 -1.86 6.49
N ILE A 58 -13.16 -0.66 6.90
CA ILE A 58 -13.24 0.57 6.10
C ILE A 58 -12.47 0.37 4.78
N ARG A 59 -11.24 -0.14 4.85
CA ARG A 59 -10.41 -0.39 3.67
C ARG A 59 -11.10 -1.33 2.69
N VAL A 60 -11.55 -2.49 3.15
CA VAL A 60 -12.21 -3.51 2.30
C VAL A 60 -13.49 -2.95 1.66
N MET A 61 -14.31 -2.24 2.44
CA MET A 61 -15.55 -1.63 1.94
C MET A 61 -15.27 -0.58 0.86
N LEU A 62 -14.31 0.33 1.11
CA LEU A 62 -13.93 1.38 0.16
C LEU A 62 -13.32 0.80 -1.11
N GLU A 63 -12.46 -0.21 -1.01
CA GLU A 63 -11.85 -0.87 -2.18
C GLU A 63 -12.94 -1.48 -3.08
N SER A 64 -13.86 -2.25 -2.49
CA SER A 64 -15.01 -2.80 -3.22
C SER A 64 -15.91 -1.72 -3.83
N PHE A 65 -16.20 -0.64 -3.11
CA PHE A 65 -17.07 0.42 -3.60
C PHE A 65 -16.45 1.26 -4.73
N ILE A 66 -15.14 1.51 -4.66
CA ILE A 66 -14.41 2.31 -5.64
C ILE A 66 -14.26 1.56 -6.96
N ASP A 67 -14.04 0.24 -6.90
CA ASP A 67 -13.88 -0.59 -8.10
C ASP A 67 -15.20 -0.77 -8.88
N THR A 68 -16.36 -0.54 -8.25
CA THR A 68 -17.65 -0.49 -8.96
C THR A 68 -17.95 0.87 -9.62
N GLN A 69 -17.10 1.88 -9.43
CA GLN A 69 -17.31 3.20 -10.01
C GLN A 69 -16.81 3.29 -11.46
N LYS A 70 -17.27 4.31 -12.17
CA LYS A 70 -16.76 4.65 -13.51
C LYS A 70 -15.25 4.91 -13.44
N PHE A 71 -14.51 4.46 -14.45
CA PHE A 71 -13.05 4.59 -14.53
C PHE A 71 -12.55 6.03 -14.30
N SER A 72 -13.25 7.03 -14.87
CA SER A 72 -12.93 8.45 -14.69
C SER A 72 -13.02 8.93 -13.24
N VAL A 73 -13.83 8.27 -12.43
CA VAL A 73 -14.10 8.59 -11.01
C VAL A 73 -13.19 7.80 -10.09
N THR A 74 -12.91 6.55 -10.44
CA THR A 74 -12.08 5.64 -9.64
C THR A 74 -10.73 6.26 -9.30
N ARG A 75 -10.06 6.94 -10.24
CA ARG A 75 -8.76 7.59 -9.98
C ARG A 75 -8.87 8.72 -8.94
N THR A 76 -9.90 9.55 -9.05
CA THR A 76 -10.17 10.65 -8.12
C THR A 76 -10.52 10.13 -6.73
N MET A 77 -11.39 9.12 -6.66
CA MET A 77 -11.77 8.45 -5.41
C MET A 77 -10.56 7.79 -4.73
N LYS A 78 -9.72 7.04 -5.47
CA LYS A 78 -8.49 6.43 -4.91
C LYS A 78 -7.55 7.49 -4.33
N LYS A 79 -7.45 8.66 -4.97
CA LYS A 79 -6.65 9.79 -4.48
C LYS A 79 -7.24 10.38 -3.20
N ASN A 80 -8.54 10.66 -3.17
CA ASN A 80 -9.21 11.31 -2.03
C ASN A 80 -9.30 10.41 -0.80
N PHE A 81 -9.46 9.10 -0.99
CA PHE A 81 -9.55 8.11 0.08
C PHE A 81 -8.24 7.34 0.32
N ALA A 82 -7.11 7.81 -0.24
CA ALA A 82 -5.81 7.14 -0.16
C ALA A 82 -5.41 6.79 1.29
N ARG A 83 -5.69 7.70 2.25
CA ARG A 83 -5.41 7.50 3.68
C ARG A 83 -6.04 6.22 4.25
N TYR A 84 -7.25 5.87 3.80
CA TYR A 84 -7.95 4.67 4.27
C TYR A 84 -7.50 3.41 3.50
N LEU A 85 -7.16 3.55 2.22
CA LEU A 85 -6.76 2.44 1.35
C LEU A 85 -5.34 1.93 1.59
N THR A 86 -4.43 2.78 2.10
CA THR A 86 -3.05 2.40 2.39
C THR A 86 -2.88 1.68 3.72
N TYR A 87 -3.93 1.58 4.54
CA TYR A 87 -3.87 0.97 5.86
C TYR A 87 -3.48 -0.52 5.82
N LYS A 88 -2.40 -0.89 6.52
CA LYS A 88 -1.84 -2.26 6.58
C LYS A 88 -1.75 -2.95 5.21
N ARG A 89 -1.46 -2.20 4.15
CA ARG A 89 -1.22 -2.78 2.83
C ARG A 89 0.21 -3.30 2.82
N ASP A 90 0.38 -4.62 2.89
CA ASP A 90 1.70 -5.23 2.79
C ASP A 90 2.17 -5.11 1.34
N ASN A 91 2.97 -4.09 1.12
CA ASN A 91 3.61 -3.83 -0.16
C ASN A 91 5.07 -4.30 -0.14
N ASN A 92 5.57 -4.82 0.99
CA ASN A 92 6.99 -5.05 1.20
C ASN A 92 7.49 -6.22 0.38
N GLU A 93 6.71 -7.30 0.26
CA GLU A 93 7.05 -8.43 -0.61
C GLU A 93 7.08 -8.03 -2.10
N LEU A 94 6.18 -7.17 -2.53
CA LEU A 94 6.18 -6.72 -3.92
C LEU A 94 7.36 -5.78 -4.20
N LEU A 95 7.71 -4.91 -3.23
CA LEU A 95 8.88 -4.05 -3.33
C LEU A 95 10.19 -4.84 -3.30
N ILE A 96 10.29 -5.91 -2.50
CA ILE A 96 11.48 -6.78 -2.49
C ILE A 96 11.64 -7.51 -3.83
N PHE A 97 10.54 -7.95 -4.44
CA PHE A 97 10.55 -8.56 -5.76
C PHE A 97 11.06 -7.58 -6.83
N LEU A 98 10.52 -6.35 -6.84
CA LEU A 98 10.95 -5.31 -7.79
C LEU A 98 12.41 -4.92 -7.61
N LEU A 99 12.88 -4.80 -6.36
CA LEU A 99 14.27 -4.48 -6.05
C LEU A 99 15.22 -5.60 -6.50
N ARG A 100 14.87 -6.87 -6.24
CA ARG A 100 15.63 -8.03 -6.72
C ARG A 100 15.76 -8.04 -8.24
N GLN A 101 14.70 -7.68 -8.95
CA GLN A 101 14.73 -7.58 -10.40
C GLN A 101 15.69 -6.47 -10.87
N LEU A 102 15.62 -5.27 -10.28
CA LEU A 102 16.53 -4.16 -10.59
C LEU A 102 17.99 -4.52 -10.34
N ILE A 103 18.28 -5.21 -9.25
CA ILE A 103 19.62 -5.67 -8.92
C ILE A 103 20.11 -6.70 -9.91
N HIS A 104 19.26 -7.65 -10.32
CA HIS A 104 19.62 -8.65 -11.30
C HIS A 104 20.01 -7.99 -12.64
N GLU A 105 19.22 -7.02 -13.10
CA GLU A 105 19.51 -6.22 -14.28
C GLU A 105 20.85 -5.47 -14.15
N GLN A 106 21.09 -4.83 -13.00
CA GLN A 106 22.33 -4.09 -12.73
C GLN A 106 23.56 -5.01 -12.64
N THR A 107 23.41 -6.18 -12.04
CA THR A 107 24.47 -7.19 -11.93
C THR A 107 24.82 -7.75 -13.30
N ALA A 108 23.82 -8.04 -14.15
CA ALA A 108 24.04 -8.49 -15.52
C ALA A 108 24.78 -7.44 -16.36
N TYR A 109 24.42 -6.16 -16.20
CA TYR A 109 25.11 -5.05 -16.84
C TYR A 109 26.60 -4.95 -16.42
N MET A 110 26.86 -4.98 -15.12
CA MET A 110 28.22 -4.89 -14.58
C MET A 110 29.09 -6.09 -15.00
N ARG A 111 28.53 -7.31 -14.99
CA ARG A 111 29.22 -8.52 -15.47
C ARG A 111 29.63 -8.44 -16.93
N SER A 112 28.74 -7.93 -17.78
CA SER A 112 29.00 -7.79 -19.23
C SER A 112 30.08 -6.76 -19.54
N ARG A 113 30.17 -5.68 -18.75
CA ARG A 113 31.08 -4.56 -19.00
C ARG A 113 32.41 -4.62 -18.26
N TYR A 114 32.42 -5.11 -17.02
CA TYR A 114 33.55 -5.03 -16.10
C TYR A 114 34.00 -6.39 -15.56
N GLY A 115 33.34 -7.49 -15.92
CA GLY A 115 33.70 -8.85 -15.49
C GLY A 115 33.01 -9.30 -14.19
N PRO A 116 33.31 -10.53 -13.71
CA PRO A 116 32.53 -11.21 -12.68
C PRO A 116 32.71 -10.73 -11.23
N ASP A 117 33.80 -10.02 -10.90
CA ASP A 117 34.15 -9.65 -9.51
C ASP A 117 33.56 -8.30 -9.09
N HIS A 118 32.27 -8.28 -8.74
CA HIS A 118 31.65 -7.15 -8.05
C HIS A 118 30.83 -7.63 -6.85
N ASP A 119 31.38 -7.43 -5.65
CA ASP A 119 30.74 -7.82 -4.38
C ASP A 119 29.64 -6.86 -3.91
N VAL A 120 29.57 -5.67 -4.53
CA VAL A 120 28.64 -4.60 -4.13
C VAL A 120 27.87 -4.10 -5.35
N VAL A 121 26.54 -4.19 -5.30
CA VAL A 121 25.64 -3.65 -6.32
C VAL A 121 24.88 -2.47 -5.75
N GLN A 122 24.88 -1.37 -6.50
CA GLN A 122 24.20 -0.13 -6.12
C GLN A 122 23.07 0.16 -7.11
N VAL A 123 21.86 0.36 -6.58
CA VAL A 123 20.66 0.71 -7.35
C VAL A 123 20.14 2.06 -6.85
N PRO A 124 19.88 3.03 -7.75
CA PRO A 124 19.29 4.31 -7.35
C PRO A 124 17.88 4.14 -6.75
N ASP A 125 17.57 4.88 -5.68
CA ASP A 125 16.23 4.89 -5.07
C ASP A 125 15.14 5.26 -6.08
N LYS A 126 15.50 6.14 -7.04
CA LYS A 126 14.61 6.64 -8.07
C LYS A 126 14.06 5.52 -8.93
N ASP A 127 14.87 4.52 -9.26
CA ASP A 127 14.49 3.44 -10.16
C ASP A 127 13.48 2.52 -9.47
N LEU A 128 13.70 2.23 -8.19
CA LEU A 128 12.72 1.51 -7.37
C LEU A 128 11.43 2.32 -7.22
N LEU A 129 11.53 3.64 -6.97
CA LEU A 129 10.37 4.51 -6.81
C LEU A 129 9.55 4.61 -8.10
N ASP A 130 10.19 4.70 -9.26
CA ASP A 130 9.50 4.78 -10.55
C ASP A 130 8.75 3.47 -10.87
N ARG A 131 9.31 2.30 -10.53
CA ARG A 131 8.58 1.02 -10.60
C ARG A 131 7.46 0.93 -9.55
N ALA A 132 7.73 1.38 -8.32
CA ALA A 132 6.76 1.38 -7.23
C ALA A 132 5.53 2.27 -7.51
N ARG A 133 5.71 3.39 -8.24
CA ARG A 133 4.61 4.25 -8.66
C ARG A 133 3.62 3.55 -9.59
N GLN A 134 4.08 2.61 -10.43
CA GLN A 134 3.21 1.85 -11.34
C GLN A 134 2.20 1.00 -10.58
N ILE A 135 2.57 0.55 -9.38
CA ILE A 135 1.73 -0.23 -8.46
C ILE A 135 1.09 0.64 -7.37
N ASN A 136 1.04 1.96 -7.57
CA ASN A 136 0.46 2.97 -6.66
C ASN A 136 1.15 3.08 -5.29
N ILE A 137 2.43 2.70 -5.19
CA ILE A 137 3.24 2.94 -4.00
C ILE A 137 4.00 4.26 -4.18
N MET A 138 3.70 5.22 -3.32
CA MET A 138 4.30 6.57 -3.37
C MET A 138 5.36 6.79 -2.29
N ASN A 139 5.43 5.92 -1.28
CA ASN A 139 6.33 6.06 -0.15
C ASN A 139 7.12 4.76 0.07
N LEU A 140 8.45 4.84 0.01
CA LEU A 140 9.37 3.73 0.24
C LEU A 140 9.96 3.72 1.66
N GLN A 141 9.72 4.78 2.47
CA GLN A 141 10.27 4.84 3.84
C GLN A 141 9.88 3.65 4.72
N PRO A 142 8.59 3.22 4.77
CA PRO A 142 8.21 2.06 5.56
C PRO A 142 8.86 0.76 5.09
N PHE A 143 9.26 0.69 3.81
CA PHE A 143 9.94 -0.46 3.24
C PHE A 143 11.41 -0.51 3.64
N PHE A 144 12.12 0.63 3.64
CA PHE A 144 13.52 0.69 4.09
C PHE A 144 13.68 0.36 5.57
N GLU A 145 12.69 0.69 6.40
CA GLU A 145 12.66 0.33 7.82
C GLU A 145 12.24 -1.12 8.08
N SER A 146 11.68 -1.79 7.08
CA SER A 146 11.13 -3.15 7.23
C SER A 146 12.20 -4.20 7.50
N GLU A 147 11.85 -5.19 8.33
CA GLU A 147 12.74 -6.33 8.60
C GLU A 147 13.01 -7.16 7.35
N ILE A 148 12.06 -7.22 6.41
CA ILE A 148 12.24 -7.91 5.12
C ILE A 148 13.39 -7.26 4.33
N PHE A 149 13.51 -5.94 4.33
CA PHE A 149 14.60 -5.25 3.63
C PHE A 149 15.97 -5.60 4.24
N LYS A 150 16.10 -5.55 5.57
CA LYS A 150 17.34 -5.87 6.29
C LYS A 150 17.75 -7.34 6.16
N CYS A 151 16.79 -8.28 6.28
CA CYS A 151 17.03 -9.72 6.14
C CYS A 151 17.57 -10.13 4.77
N ASN A 152 17.42 -9.29 3.74
CA ASN A 152 17.92 -9.53 2.39
C ASN A 152 19.29 -8.87 2.12
N ASN A 153 20.00 -8.43 3.17
CA ASN A 153 21.30 -7.75 3.09
C ASN A 153 21.27 -6.45 2.26
N PHE A 154 20.13 -5.74 2.30
CA PHE A 154 20.02 -4.42 1.69
C PHE A 154 20.30 -3.34 2.73
N THR A 155 21.07 -2.33 2.31
CA THR A 155 21.32 -1.11 3.07
C THR A 155 20.87 0.09 2.25
N HIS A 156 20.13 1.01 2.87
CA HIS A 156 19.72 2.26 2.25
C HIS A 156 20.65 3.38 2.72
N ASP A 157 21.20 4.16 1.77
CA ASP A 157 21.96 5.38 2.06
C ASP A 157 21.07 6.61 1.76
N PRO A 158 20.55 7.31 2.79
CA PRO A 158 19.67 8.46 2.62
C PRO A 158 20.36 9.67 1.98
N LEU A 159 21.69 9.81 2.15
CA LEU A 159 22.46 10.96 1.65
C LEU A 159 22.75 10.80 0.17
N ARG A 160 23.15 9.59 -0.24
CA ARG A 160 23.48 9.30 -1.63
C ARG A 160 22.26 8.90 -2.46
N ARG A 161 21.15 8.49 -1.82
CA ARG A 161 19.91 7.99 -2.44
C ARG A 161 20.14 6.73 -3.28
N TYR A 162 20.92 5.81 -2.71
CA TYR A 162 21.19 4.50 -3.28
C TYR A 162 20.80 3.39 -2.31
N ILE A 163 20.33 2.30 -2.89
CA ILE A 163 20.15 1.00 -2.25
C ILE A 163 21.38 0.17 -2.59
N VAL A 164 22.08 -0.29 -1.56
CA VAL A 164 23.29 -1.10 -1.68
C VAL A 164 22.96 -2.52 -1.26
N GLN A 165 23.34 -3.49 -2.10
CA GLN A 165 23.38 -4.89 -1.71
C GLN A 165 24.83 -5.34 -1.58
N THR A 166 25.15 -5.93 -0.44
CA THR A 166 26.39 -6.65 -0.20
C THR A 166 26.11 -8.15 -0.28
N PHE A 167 26.87 -8.87 -1.10
CA PHE A 167 26.79 -10.32 -1.23
C PHE A 167 27.57 -11.06 -0.15
#